data_AF-A0A2V2W2Q2-F1
#
_entry.id   AF-A0A2V2W2Q2-F1
#
_cell.length_a   1.000
_cell.length_b   1.000
_cell.length_c   1.000
_cell.angle_alpha   90.00
_cell.angle_beta   90.00
_cell.angle_gamma   90.00
#
_symmetry.space_group_name_H-M   'P 1'
#
loop_
_entity.id
_entity.type
_entity.pdbx_description
1 polymer ?
#
loop_
_entity_poly.entity_id
_entity_poly.type
_entity_poly.pdbx_seq_one_letter_code
_entity_poly.pdbx_strand_id
1 'polypeptide(L)'
;MQHCKPGMSQHHLESTFLHYVYYHGGCRKVAYTCICGTGHHGAVLHYPNNDAPVEDGSMALLDMGGHYMGYASDITCSFPVNGKFTEDQRIIYNAVLDAHDSVMRQLKPGVNWVDMHKLALRVMCEHLVRAGILLGDVDTIMENVLWVFFNRMALVTSWAWMCTTSVVTWRDAPRGLKRVTAASYVWPVCWKRDFA
;
A
#
# COMPACT_ATOMS: atom_id res chain seq x y z
N MET A 1 -1.78 -13.41 2.48
CA MET A 1 -3.26 -13.46 2.53
C MET A 1 -3.78 -14.84 2.94
N GLN A 2 -3.64 -15.89 2.11
CA GLN A 2 -4.19 -17.24 2.39
C GLN A 2 -3.78 -17.89 3.72
N HIS A 3 -2.59 -17.53 4.23
CA HIS A 3 -2.06 -18.04 5.49
C HIS A 3 -2.43 -17.18 6.71
N CYS A 4 -3.07 -16.03 6.53
CA CYS A 4 -3.47 -15.15 7.63
C CYS A 4 -4.73 -15.70 8.30
N LYS A 5 -4.66 -15.91 9.62
CA LYS A 5 -5.77 -16.39 10.45
C LYS A 5 -5.78 -15.69 11.80
N PRO A 6 -6.96 -15.46 12.40
CA PRO A 6 -7.06 -15.02 13.79
C PRO A 6 -6.26 -15.93 14.73
N GLY A 7 -5.65 -15.33 15.76
CA GLY A 7 -4.84 -16.02 16.78
C GLY A 7 -3.36 -16.22 16.41
N MET A 8 -2.94 -15.86 15.19
CA MET A 8 -1.52 -15.79 14.84
C MET A 8 -0.86 -14.57 15.49
N SER A 9 0.48 -14.54 15.54
CA SER A 9 1.23 -13.29 15.71
C SER A 9 1.51 -12.67 14.34
N GLN A 10 1.61 -11.34 14.27
CA GLN A 10 1.97 -10.61 13.06
C GLN A 10 3.29 -11.10 12.44
N HIS A 11 4.31 -11.42 13.25
CA HIS A 11 5.60 -11.94 12.76
C HIS A 11 5.49 -13.30 12.06
N HIS A 12 4.41 -14.06 12.28
CA HIS A 12 4.17 -15.29 11.51
C HIS A 12 3.87 -14.96 10.05
N LEU A 13 3.20 -13.83 9.77
CA LEU A 13 2.92 -13.35 8.41
C LEU A 13 4.22 -12.89 7.73
N GLU A 14 5.05 -12.14 8.45
CA GLU A 14 6.41 -11.77 8.02
C GLU A 14 7.23 -13.01 7.67
N SER A 15 7.32 -13.97 8.60
CA SER A 15 8.08 -15.22 8.40
C SER A 15 7.59 -16.00 7.17
N THR A 16 6.27 -16.06 6.97
CA THR A 16 5.66 -16.71 5.80
C THR A 16 6.09 -16.04 4.49
N PHE A 17 6.06 -14.70 4.45
CA PHE A 17 6.51 -13.93 3.29
C PHE A 17 8.00 -14.15 3.01
N LEU A 18 8.85 -14.00 4.03
CA LEU A 18 10.30 -14.15 3.94
C LEU A 18 10.69 -15.54 3.42
N HIS A 19 10.04 -16.58 3.95
CA HIS A 19 10.23 -17.94 3.48
C HIS A 19 9.89 -18.05 1.99
N TYR A 20 8.73 -17.55 1.57
CA TYR A 20 8.26 -17.67 0.20
C TYR A 20 9.18 -16.94 -0.80
N VAL A 21 9.49 -15.67 -0.55
CA VAL A 21 10.31 -14.87 -1.48
C VAL A 21 11.75 -15.37 -1.56
N TYR A 22 12.28 -15.94 -0.48
CA TYR A 22 13.60 -16.54 -0.52
C TYR A 22 13.57 -17.92 -1.19
N TYR A 23 12.76 -18.85 -0.68
CA TYR A 23 12.76 -20.25 -1.13
C TYR A 23 12.31 -20.38 -2.59
N HIS A 24 11.25 -19.68 -3.00
CA HIS A 24 10.73 -19.75 -4.37
C HIS A 24 11.22 -18.63 -5.28
N GLY A 25 11.45 -17.43 -4.72
CA GLY A 25 11.81 -16.24 -5.50
C GLY A 25 13.30 -15.91 -5.56
N GLY A 26 14.16 -16.63 -4.83
CA GLY A 26 15.61 -16.37 -4.78
C GLY A 26 16.00 -15.05 -4.11
N CYS A 27 15.05 -14.36 -3.47
CA CYS A 27 15.29 -13.09 -2.76
C CYS A 27 15.93 -13.37 -1.40
N ARG A 28 17.26 -13.51 -1.36
CA ARG A 28 18.00 -13.72 -0.10
C ARG A 28 17.87 -12.54 0.87
N LYS A 29 17.61 -11.35 0.35
CA LYS A 29 17.43 -10.12 1.14
C LYS A 29 16.02 -9.57 0.93
N VAL A 30 15.52 -8.87 1.93
CA VAL A 30 14.36 -7.98 1.80
C VAL A 30 14.81 -6.61 1.30
N ALA A 31 13.88 -5.86 0.70
CA ALA A 31 14.11 -4.47 0.31
C ALA A 31 14.11 -3.52 1.53
N TYR A 32 13.27 -3.80 2.53
CA TYR A 32 13.10 -3.06 3.77
C TYR A 32 12.51 -3.99 4.83
N THR A 33 12.46 -3.54 6.09
CA THR A 33 11.86 -4.31 7.19
C THR A 33 10.37 -4.48 6.91
N CYS A 34 9.88 -5.71 6.94
CA CYS A 34 8.47 -6.01 6.67
C CYS A 34 7.58 -5.32 7.71
N ILE A 35 6.45 -4.78 7.26
CA ILE A 35 5.46 -4.15 8.13
C ILE A 35 4.21 -5.03 8.09
N CYS A 36 3.89 -5.67 9.21
CA CYS A 36 2.75 -6.57 9.34
C CYS A 36 1.72 -5.99 10.34
N GLY A 37 1.16 -4.82 10.05
CA GLY A 37 0.22 -4.16 10.94
C GLY A 37 -1.19 -4.77 10.87
N THR A 38 -1.76 -5.16 12.00
CA THR A 38 -3.19 -5.53 12.12
C THR A 38 -3.94 -4.61 13.09
N GLY A 39 -5.23 -4.43 12.83
CA GLY A 39 -6.07 -3.53 13.60
C GLY A 39 -5.51 -2.11 13.60
N HIS A 40 -5.39 -1.51 14.78
CA HIS A 40 -4.86 -0.15 14.94
C HIS A 40 -3.37 -0.02 14.57
N HIS A 41 -2.58 -1.10 14.59
CA HIS A 41 -1.18 -1.06 14.16
C HIS A 41 -1.04 -0.73 12.67
N GLY A 42 -2.05 -1.05 11.85
CA GLY A 42 -2.09 -0.66 10.43
C GLY A 42 -2.14 0.86 10.20
N ALA A 43 -2.44 1.65 11.23
CA ALA A 43 -2.40 3.12 11.16
C ALA A 43 -0.98 3.70 11.39
N VAL A 44 -0.01 2.89 11.82
CA VAL A 44 1.38 3.30 12.03
C VAL A 44 2.19 3.00 10.77
N LEU A 45 2.58 4.05 10.03
CA LEU A 45 3.15 3.92 8.67
C LEU A 45 4.38 3.02 8.59
N HIS A 46 5.31 3.12 9.54
CA HIS A 46 6.51 2.27 9.62
C HIS A 46 6.48 1.47 10.93
N TYR A 47 5.42 0.69 11.12
CA TYR A 47 5.27 -0.16 12.30
C TYR A 47 6.37 -1.25 12.33
N PRO A 48 7.26 -1.27 13.34
CA PRO A 48 8.47 -2.10 13.28
C PRO A 48 8.38 -3.41 14.08
N ASN A 49 7.37 -3.55 14.96
CA ASN A 49 7.39 -4.58 15.99
C ASN A 49 6.93 -5.96 15.49
N ASN A 50 5.86 -6.01 14.71
CA ASN A 50 5.23 -7.24 14.21
C ASN A 50 4.99 -8.31 15.31
N ASP A 51 4.77 -7.91 16.57
CA ASP A 51 4.69 -8.81 17.72
C ASP A 51 3.27 -8.94 18.29
N ALA A 52 2.31 -8.17 17.78
CA ALA A 52 0.94 -8.18 18.26
C ALA A 52 0.13 -9.36 17.70
N PRO A 53 -0.91 -9.81 18.43
CA PRO A 53 -1.81 -10.83 17.95
C PRO A 53 -2.64 -10.34 16.74
N VAL A 54 -2.93 -11.27 15.86
CA VAL A 54 -3.83 -11.10 14.71
C VAL A 54 -5.25 -11.39 15.19
N GLU A 55 -6.06 -10.34 15.33
CA GLU A 55 -7.40 -10.43 15.90
C GLU A 55 -8.48 -10.67 14.84
N ASP A 56 -9.51 -11.47 15.17
CA ASP A 56 -10.69 -11.65 14.32
C ASP A 56 -11.42 -10.31 14.12
N GLY A 57 -11.98 -10.10 12.93
CA GLY A 57 -12.68 -8.87 12.55
C GLY A 57 -11.76 -7.67 12.27
N SER A 58 -10.46 -7.77 12.53
CA SER A 58 -9.51 -6.69 12.25
C SER A 58 -9.12 -6.61 10.76
N MET A 59 -8.68 -5.43 10.32
CA MET A 59 -7.98 -5.27 9.05
C MET A 59 -6.51 -5.63 9.22
N ALA A 60 -5.92 -6.29 8.23
CA ALA A 60 -4.48 -6.44 8.06
C ALA A 60 -4.00 -5.46 6.99
N LEU A 61 -2.84 -4.87 7.23
CA LEU A 61 -2.06 -4.09 6.28
C LEU A 61 -0.63 -4.65 6.28
N LEU A 62 -0.28 -5.32 5.19
CA LEU A 62 1.03 -5.95 5.04
C LEU A 62 1.80 -5.24 3.95
N ASP A 63 2.86 -4.54 4.32
CA ASP A 63 3.77 -3.84 3.43
C ASP A 63 5.13 -4.56 3.44
N MET A 64 5.41 -5.28 2.35
CA MET A 64 6.53 -6.22 2.28
C MET A 64 7.14 -6.31 0.87
N GLY A 65 8.46 -6.38 0.83
CA GLY A 65 9.22 -6.30 -0.41
C GLY A 65 10.48 -7.17 -0.45
N GLY A 66 10.71 -7.87 -1.56
CA GLY A 66 11.91 -8.65 -1.81
C GLY A 66 13.00 -7.81 -2.48
N HIS A 67 14.26 -8.19 -2.28
CA HIS A 67 15.39 -7.64 -3.01
C HIS A 67 16.06 -8.73 -3.86
N TYR A 68 16.09 -8.52 -5.18
CA TYR A 68 16.62 -9.47 -6.15
C TYR A 68 17.57 -8.80 -7.15
N MET A 69 18.81 -9.29 -7.22
CA MET A 69 19.83 -8.81 -8.19
C MET A 69 20.00 -7.28 -8.25
N GLY A 70 19.89 -6.60 -7.10
CA GLY A 70 19.99 -5.14 -7.03
C GLY A 70 18.69 -4.41 -7.35
N TYR A 71 17.56 -5.10 -7.40
CA TYR A 71 16.24 -4.51 -7.60
C TYR A 71 15.39 -4.72 -6.35
N ALA A 72 14.64 -3.69 -5.96
CA ALA A 72 13.69 -3.74 -4.86
C ALA A 72 12.27 -3.87 -5.41
N SER A 73 11.47 -4.74 -4.82
CA SER A 73 10.02 -4.66 -4.90
C SER A 73 9.50 -4.08 -3.60
N ASP A 74 8.38 -3.40 -3.65
CA ASP A 74 7.70 -2.88 -2.47
C ASP A 74 6.19 -2.83 -2.79
N ILE A 75 5.44 -3.58 -1.99
CA ILE A 75 4.05 -3.96 -2.25
C ILE A 75 3.32 -3.95 -0.92
N THR A 76 2.23 -3.19 -0.85
CA THR A 76 1.30 -3.27 0.28
C THR A 76 -0.01 -3.94 -0.12
N CYS A 77 -0.52 -4.80 0.77
CA CYS A 77 -1.83 -5.42 0.65
C CYS A 77 -2.64 -5.17 1.93
N SER A 78 -3.86 -4.66 1.77
CA SER A 78 -4.83 -4.49 2.86
C SER A 78 -6.03 -5.42 2.69
N PHE A 79 -6.41 -6.15 3.74
CA PHE A 79 -7.50 -7.13 3.68
C PHE A 79 -8.03 -7.47 5.08
N PRO A 80 -9.31 -7.91 5.22
CA PRO A 80 -9.84 -8.37 6.50
C PRO A 80 -9.20 -9.69 6.91
N VAL A 81 -8.76 -9.80 8.16
CA VAL A 81 -8.08 -10.99 8.70
C VAL A 81 -8.93 -12.25 8.55
N ASN A 82 -10.25 -12.13 8.68
CA ASN A 82 -11.20 -13.24 8.57
C ASN A 82 -11.77 -13.44 7.16
N GLY A 83 -11.23 -12.73 6.17
CA GLY A 83 -11.61 -12.85 4.76
C GLY A 83 -12.93 -12.18 4.38
N LYS A 84 -13.62 -11.47 5.30
CA LYS A 84 -14.87 -10.76 5.01
C LYS A 84 -14.82 -9.31 5.46
N PHE A 85 -14.99 -8.41 4.50
CA PHE A 85 -15.07 -6.97 4.79
C PHE A 85 -16.38 -6.64 5.51
N THR A 86 -16.30 -5.92 6.62
CA THR A 86 -17.45 -5.19 7.18
C THR A 86 -17.82 -4.02 6.27
N GLU A 87 -18.97 -3.40 6.53
CA GLU A 87 -19.39 -2.22 5.76
C GLU A 87 -18.41 -1.07 5.92
N ASP A 88 -18.04 -0.74 7.16
CA ASP A 88 -17.07 0.33 7.46
C ASP A 88 -15.71 0.07 6.82
N GLN A 89 -15.21 -1.16 6.87
CA GLN A 89 -13.96 -1.54 6.22
C GLN A 89 -14.04 -1.37 4.70
N ARG A 90 -15.17 -1.75 4.09
CA ARG A 90 -15.37 -1.63 2.65
C ARG A 90 -15.44 -0.17 2.20
N ILE A 91 -16.06 0.70 2.98
CA ILE A 91 -16.12 2.14 2.69
C ILE A 91 -14.70 2.72 2.54
N ILE A 92 -13.84 2.47 3.52
CA ILE A 92 -12.45 2.98 3.51
C ILE A 92 -11.63 2.29 2.43
N TYR A 93 -11.74 0.96 2.30
CA TYR A 93 -11.00 0.20 1.30
C TYR A 93 -11.29 0.68 -0.12
N ASN A 94 -12.57 0.87 -0.47
CA ASN A 94 -12.96 1.33 -1.79
C ASN A 94 -12.52 2.78 -2.05
N ALA A 95 -12.48 3.64 -1.03
CA ALA A 95 -11.94 4.99 -1.18
C ALA A 95 -10.48 4.98 -1.61
N VAL A 96 -9.66 4.11 -1.02
CA VAL A 96 -8.25 3.96 -1.37
C VAL A 96 -8.08 3.27 -2.73
N LEU A 97 -8.87 2.23 -3.00
CA LEU A 97 -8.83 1.51 -4.28
C LEU A 97 -9.18 2.43 -5.45
N ASP A 98 -10.27 3.20 -5.35
CA ASP A 98 -10.68 4.13 -6.41
C ASP A 98 -9.66 5.27 -6.60
N ALA A 99 -9.03 5.74 -5.52
CA ALA A 99 -7.95 6.72 -5.58
C ALA A 99 -6.72 6.15 -6.30
N HIS A 100 -6.29 4.94 -5.96
CA HIS A 100 -5.19 4.22 -6.62
C HIS A 100 -5.47 4.06 -8.12
N ASP A 101 -6.63 3.51 -8.47
CA ASP A 101 -7.05 3.29 -9.84
C ASP A 101 -7.13 4.59 -10.65
N SER A 102 -7.61 5.66 -10.03
CA SER A 102 -7.68 6.98 -10.67
C SER A 102 -6.31 7.53 -11.01
N VAL A 103 -5.33 7.38 -10.10
CA VAL A 103 -3.93 7.75 -10.37
C VAL A 103 -3.35 6.88 -11.48
N MET A 104 -3.50 5.56 -11.40
CA MET A 104 -2.96 4.62 -12.39
C MET A 104 -3.48 4.88 -13.81
N ARG A 105 -4.74 5.28 -13.96
CA ARG A 105 -5.33 5.65 -15.26
C ARG A 105 -4.77 6.95 -15.83
N GLN A 106 -4.30 7.87 -14.98
CA GLN A 106 -3.79 9.17 -15.40
C GLN A 106 -2.27 9.22 -15.59
N LEU A 107 -1.53 8.30 -14.94
CA LEU A 107 -0.07 8.23 -15.03
C LEU A 107 0.40 8.01 -16.47
N LYS A 108 1.14 8.99 -17.00
CA LYS A 108 1.81 8.95 -18.30
C LYS A 108 2.96 9.96 -18.32
N PRO A 109 3.91 9.85 -19.28
CA PRO A 109 5.00 10.82 -19.39
C PRO A 109 4.50 12.26 -19.46
N GLY A 110 5.16 13.16 -18.72
CA GLY A 110 4.83 14.59 -18.68
C GLY A 110 3.80 15.00 -17.62
N VAL A 111 3.16 14.06 -16.92
CA VAL A 111 2.25 14.37 -15.81
C VAL A 111 3.04 14.78 -14.56
N ASN A 112 2.56 15.80 -13.85
CA ASN A 112 3.12 16.24 -12.58
C ASN A 112 2.66 15.32 -11.44
N TRP A 113 3.62 14.84 -10.64
CA TRP A 113 3.35 13.99 -9.49
C TRP A 113 2.46 14.65 -8.42
N VAL A 114 2.58 15.97 -8.23
CA VAL A 114 1.75 16.73 -7.27
C VAL A 114 0.28 16.71 -7.68
N ASP A 115 0.00 16.69 -8.99
CA ASP A 115 -1.39 16.62 -9.48
C ASP A 115 -1.99 15.23 -9.23
N MET A 116 -1.18 14.17 -9.35
CA MET A 116 -1.59 12.81 -8.96
C MET A 116 -1.84 12.70 -7.46
N HIS A 117 -1.05 13.40 -6.65
CA HIS A 117 -1.29 13.49 -5.22
C HIS A 117 -2.65 14.14 -4.95
N LYS A 118 -2.91 15.32 -5.49
CA LYS A 118 -4.19 16.02 -5.33
C LYS A 118 -5.38 15.21 -5.83
N LEU A 119 -5.22 14.49 -6.94
CA LEU A 119 -6.24 13.60 -7.49
C LEU A 119 -6.62 12.50 -6.49
N ALA A 120 -5.64 11.76 -5.97
CA ALA A 120 -5.89 10.71 -4.99
C ALA A 120 -6.63 11.25 -3.76
N LEU A 121 -6.22 12.43 -3.27
CA LEU A 121 -6.85 13.07 -2.11
C LEU A 121 -8.28 13.50 -2.38
N ARG A 122 -8.54 14.09 -3.55
CA ARG A 122 -9.89 14.47 -3.95
C ARG A 122 -10.81 13.26 -3.97
N VAL A 123 -10.40 12.18 -4.63
CA VAL A 123 -11.19 10.94 -4.69
C VAL A 123 -11.47 10.40 -3.29
N MET A 124 -10.46 10.30 -2.43
CA MET A 124 -10.67 9.87 -1.04
C MET A 124 -11.64 10.80 -0.28
N CYS A 125 -11.50 12.12 -0.42
CA CYS A 125 -12.42 13.09 0.21
C CYS A 125 -13.86 12.90 -0.28
N GLU A 126 -14.07 12.72 -1.59
CA GLU A 126 -15.40 12.46 -2.17
C GLU A 126 -16.03 11.17 -1.60
N HIS A 127 -15.24 10.13 -1.37
CA HIS A 127 -15.73 8.92 -0.69
C HIS A 127 -16.11 9.19 0.78
N LEU A 128 -15.24 9.87 1.52
CA LEU A 128 -15.47 10.13 2.95
C LEU A 128 -16.63 11.09 3.20
N VAL A 129 -16.84 12.08 2.32
CA VAL A 129 -18.02 12.95 2.36
C VAL A 129 -19.29 12.17 2.06
N ARG A 130 -19.30 11.32 1.02
CA ARG A 130 -20.45 10.45 0.71
C ARG A 130 -20.79 9.48 1.83
N ALA A 131 -19.79 9.01 2.55
CA ALA A 131 -19.97 8.14 3.72
C ALA A 131 -20.41 8.89 4.99
N GLY A 132 -20.47 10.23 4.97
CA GLY A 132 -20.80 11.04 6.14
C GLY A 132 -19.68 11.12 7.20
N ILE A 133 -18.46 10.69 6.86
CA ILE A 133 -17.28 10.76 7.75
C ILE A 133 -16.68 12.16 7.74
N LEU A 134 -16.60 12.78 6.56
CA LEU A 134 -16.27 14.20 6.42
C LEU A 134 -17.55 14.99 6.15
N LEU A 135 -17.62 16.19 6.70
CA LEU A 135 -18.76 17.09 6.54
C LEU A 135 -18.31 18.35 5.80
N GLY A 136 -19.10 18.75 4.79
CA GLY A 136 -18.86 19.96 4.01
C GLY A 136 -18.64 19.69 2.53
N ASP A 137 -18.26 20.74 1.82
CA ASP A 137 -17.95 20.72 0.40
C ASP A 137 -16.52 20.22 0.15
N VAL A 138 -16.35 19.40 -0.91
CA VAL A 138 -15.07 18.76 -1.24
C VAL A 138 -14.01 19.81 -1.61
N ASP A 139 -14.36 20.87 -2.33
CA ASP A 139 -13.39 21.89 -2.72
C ASP A 139 -12.87 22.66 -1.50
N THR A 140 -13.77 23.04 -0.61
CA THR A 140 -13.45 23.67 0.67
C THR A 140 -12.58 22.75 1.54
N ILE A 141 -12.90 21.45 1.60
CA ILE A 141 -12.09 20.45 2.31
C ILE A 141 -10.70 20.37 1.68
N MET A 142 -10.60 20.28 0.36
CA MET A 142 -9.31 20.22 -0.33
C MET A 142 -8.45 21.45 -0.06
N GLU A 143 -9.03 22.66 -0.04
CA GLU A 143 -8.30 23.89 0.28
C GLU A 143 -7.77 23.92 1.73
N ASN A 144 -8.55 23.41 2.70
CA ASN A 144 -8.22 23.48 4.13
C ASN A 144 -7.38 22.29 4.64
N VAL A 145 -7.57 21.09 4.06
CA VAL A 145 -6.99 19.82 4.55
C VAL A 145 -5.63 19.51 3.91
N LEU A 146 -5.37 19.99 2.69
CA LEU A 146 -4.15 19.68 1.92
C LEU A 146 -2.84 20.03 2.66
N TRP A 147 -2.84 21.07 3.50
CA TRP A 147 -1.60 21.54 4.13
C TRP A 147 -1.25 20.84 5.45
N VAL A 148 -2.25 20.44 6.25
CA VAL A 148 -2.04 20.00 7.65
C VAL A 148 -1.90 18.49 7.77
N PHE A 149 -2.68 17.72 7.01
CA PHE A 149 -2.63 16.25 7.10
C PHE A 149 -1.64 15.62 6.11
N PHE A 150 -1.42 16.23 4.94
CA PHE A 150 -0.75 15.55 3.81
C PHE A 150 0.69 15.97 3.52
N ASN A 151 1.19 17.06 4.13
CA ASN A 151 2.58 17.51 3.97
C ASN A 151 3.54 16.98 5.06
N ARG A 152 3.03 16.59 6.24
CA ARG A 152 3.84 15.93 7.30
C ARG A 152 3.78 14.41 7.24
N MET A 153 2.76 13.87 6.61
CA MET A 153 2.47 12.45 6.54
C MET A 153 2.55 12.12 5.06
N ALA A 154 3.54 11.30 4.68
CA ALA A 154 4.01 11.11 3.30
C ALA A 154 2.99 10.39 2.40
N LEU A 155 1.73 10.79 2.39
CA LEU A 155 0.57 9.96 2.08
C LEU A 155 0.46 9.54 0.61
N VAL A 156 0.97 10.26 -0.38
CA VAL A 156 0.94 9.72 -1.78
C VAL A 156 2.23 8.99 -2.13
N THR A 157 3.28 9.15 -1.32
CA THR A 157 4.45 8.26 -1.37
C THR A 157 4.37 7.13 -0.34
N SER A 158 3.29 6.98 0.44
CA SER A 158 3.12 5.90 1.45
C SER A 158 1.74 5.26 1.43
N TRP A 159 0.67 5.97 1.06
CA TRP A 159 -0.69 5.40 0.88
C TRP A 159 -1.05 5.10 -0.57
N ALA A 160 -0.48 5.78 -1.57
CA ALA A 160 -0.45 5.19 -2.91
C ALA A 160 0.35 3.87 -2.86
N TRP A 161 1.38 3.81 -2.01
CA TRP A 161 2.11 2.60 -1.67
C TRP A 161 1.29 1.56 -0.89
N MET A 162 0.29 1.98 -0.10
CA MET A 162 -0.65 1.06 0.56
C MET A 162 -1.49 0.21 -0.40
N CYS A 163 -1.50 0.52 -1.71
CA CYS A 163 -2.14 -0.28 -2.75
C CYS A 163 -1.32 -0.45 -4.04
N THR A 164 -0.09 0.05 -4.15
CA THR A 164 0.75 -0.18 -5.35
C THR A 164 1.63 -1.40 -5.19
N THR A 165 1.53 -2.32 -6.16
CA THR A 165 2.70 -3.11 -6.57
C THR A 165 3.69 -2.17 -7.24
N SER A 166 4.70 -1.68 -6.51
CA SER A 166 5.81 -0.92 -7.10
C SER A 166 7.03 -1.82 -7.17
N VAL A 167 7.38 -2.32 -8.36
CA VAL A 167 8.77 -2.74 -8.58
C VAL A 167 9.58 -1.47 -8.81
N VAL A 168 10.21 -0.95 -7.76
CA VAL A 168 11.11 0.19 -7.90
C VAL A 168 12.50 -0.32 -8.22
N THR A 169 12.86 -0.19 -9.49
CA THR A 169 14.17 -0.60 -9.95
C THR A 169 15.26 0.39 -9.54
N TRP A 170 15.86 0.20 -8.37
CA TRP A 170 17.08 0.90 -7.96
C TRP A 170 18.32 0.12 -8.42
N ARG A 171 18.68 0.19 -9.70
CA ARG A 171 19.98 -0.36 -10.12
C ARG A 171 21.08 0.47 -9.46
N ASP A 172 21.95 -0.17 -8.68
CA ASP A 172 23.21 0.45 -8.24
C ASP A 172 23.95 0.97 -9.49
N ALA A 173 23.87 2.27 -9.75
CA ALA A 173 24.53 2.86 -10.88
C ALA A 173 26.04 2.77 -10.64
N PRO A 174 26.85 2.31 -11.62
CA PRO A 174 28.29 2.51 -11.58
C PRO A 174 28.57 4.00 -11.32
N ARG A 175 29.51 4.30 -10.41
CA ARG A 175 29.86 5.69 -10.02
C ARG A 175 30.04 6.53 -11.28
N GLY A 176 29.08 7.42 -11.58
CA GLY A 176 29.17 8.33 -12.73
C GLY A 176 27.91 8.57 -13.54
N LEU A 177 26.86 7.74 -13.46
CA LEU A 177 25.59 8.01 -14.17
C LEU A 177 24.44 8.36 -13.20
N LYS A 178 24.11 9.66 -13.13
CA LYS A 178 22.85 10.14 -12.53
C LYS A 178 21.70 9.99 -13.53
N ARG A 179 21.15 8.78 -13.69
CA ARG A 179 19.82 8.60 -14.31
C ARG A 179 19.01 7.59 -13.52
N VAL A 180 18.05 8.11 -12.76
CA VAL A 180 16.94 7.34 -12.20
C VAL A 180 16.00 7.05 -13.36
N THR A 181 15.85 5.77 -13.72
CA THR A 181 14.74 5.33 -14.56
C THR A 181 13.76 4.63 -13.64
N ALA A 182 12.73 5.35 -13.19
CA ALA A 182 11.56 4.71 -12.60
C ALA A 182 10.81 4.04 -13.75
N ALA A 183 11.16 2.79 -14.04
CA ALA A 183 10.36 1.97 -14.93
C ALA A 183 9.35 1.20 -14.07
N SER A 184 8.16 1.77 -13.92
CA SER A 184 7.00 1.06 -13.35
C SER A 184 6.60 -0.04 -14.33
N TYR A 185 7.26 -1.19 -14.28
CA TYR A 185 6.77 -2.37 -14.97
C TYR A 185 5.64 -2.95 -14.11
N VAL A 186 4.40 -2.58 -14.45
CA VAL A 186 3.20 -3.28 -13.98
C VAL A 186 3.22 -4.66 -14.65
N TRP A 187 3.71 -5.66 -13.93
CA TRP A 187 3.50 -7.05 -14.34
C TRP A 187 2.05 -7.42 -14.01
N PRO A 188 1.22 -7.83 -14.98
CA PRO A 188 -0.10 -8.37 -14.71
C PRO A 188 0.08 -9.80 -14.19
N VAL A 189 0.43 -9.95 -12.91
CA VAL A 189 0.55 -11.26 -12.28
C VAL A 189 -0.42 -11.32 -11.10
N CYS A 190 -1.35 -12.28 -11.24
CA CYS A 190 -2.34 -12.72 -10.25
C CYS A 190 -3.64 -11.91 -10.08
N TRP A 191 -4.32 -11.57 -11.20
CA TRP A 191 -5.79 -11.54 -11.23
C TRP A 191 -6.30 -12.30 -12.46
N LYS A 192 -6.17 -13.63 -12.44
CA LYS A 192 -7.02 -14.52 -13.23
C LYS A 192 -7.59 -15.54 -12.24
N ARG A 193 -8.91 -15.52 -12.07
CA ARG A 193 -9.84 -16.66 -11.89
C ARG A 193 -9.33 -17.79 -10.98
N ASP A 194 -9.92 -18.10 -9.82
CA ASP A 194 -11.31 -18.53 -9.64
C ASP A 194 -11.76 -18.35 -8.19
N PHE A 195 -12.88 -17.65 -7.98
CA PHE A 195 -13.76 -17.89 -6.84
C PHE A 195 -15.12 -18.24 -7.44
N ALA A 196 -15.38 -19.53 -7.53
CA ALA A 196 -16.69 -20.16 -7.59
C ALA A 196 -16.78 -21.12 -6.41
#